data_AF-A0A5D0TT48-F1
#
_entry.id   AF-A0A5D0TT48-F1
#
_cell.length_a   1.000
_cell.length_b   1.000
_cell.length_c   1.000
_cell.angle_alpha   90.00
_cell.angle_beta   90.00
_cell.angle_gamma   90.00
#
_symmetry.space_group_name_H-M   'P 1'
#
loop_
_entity.id
_entity.type
_entity.pdbx_description
1 polymer ?
#
loop_
_entity_poly.entity_id
_entity_poly.type
_entity_poly.pdbx_seq_one_letter_code
_entity_poly.pdbx_strand_id
1 'polypeptide(L)'
;MDSDDRAIRVRADEGRTTEVRQTRLPDGPAGDEAPAEHRLETGVYARQAMVSSALAHDRAAKLLEDMASAHPEEAELHLPSAARHRWWAENDRRLARQYAPRGDDPDGRDESARQTKHDETGAGTSIGNAEA
;
A
#
# COMPACT_ATOMS: atom_id res chain seq x y z
N MET A 1 -25.07 -40.90 -56.24
CA MET A 1 -24.24 -40.83 -55.02
C MET A 1 -24.39 -39.45 -54.47
N ASP A 2 -25.38 -39.29 -53.60
CA ASP A 2 -25.70 -38.04 -52.90
C ASP A 2 -24.70 -37.82 -51.77
N SER A 3 -24.16 -36.61 -51.67
CA SER A 3 -23.39 -36.16 -50.51
C SER A 3 -24.15 -35.03 -49.85
N ASP A 4 -24.84 -35.41 -48.77
CA ASP A 4 -25.58 -34.53 -47.88
C ASP A 4 -24.65 -33.48 -47.24
N ASP A 5 -25.11 -32.24 -47.37
CA ASP A 5 -24.67 -31.05 -46.69
C ASP A 5 -24.97 -31.16 -45.18
N ARG A 6 -23.98 -31.59 -44.38
CA ARG A 6 -24.08 -31.58 -42.92
C ARG A 6 -23.47 -30.30 -42.35
N ALA A 7 -24.29 -29.26 -42.28
CA ALA A 7 -24.05 -28.11 -41.43
C ALA A 7 -23.96 -28.54 -39.96
N ILE A 8 -22.75 -28.47 -39.37
CA ILE A 8 -22.53 -28.71 -37.94
C ILE A 8 -23.09 -27.51 -37.16
N ARG A 9 -24.29 -27.67 -36.61
CA ARG A 9 -24.84 -26.74 -35.61
C ARG A 9 -24.17 -27.03 -34.27
N VAL A 10 -23.20 -26.21 -33.89
CA VAL A 10 -22.63 -26.21 -32.53
C VAL A 10 -23.69 -25.66 -31.58
N ARG A 11 -24.26 -26.55 -30.77
CA ARG A 11 -25.04 -26.16 -29.58
C ARG A 11 -24.03 -25.82 -28.48
N ALA A 12 -24.08 -24.59 -28.00
CA ALA A 12 -23.49 -24.23 -26.72
C ALA A 12 -24.48 -24.68 -25.64
N ASP A 13 -24.11 -25.71 -24.89
CA ASP A 13 -24.80 -26.05 -23.66
C ASP A 13 -23.77 -26.34 -22.56
N GLU A 14 -23.90 -25.52 -21.53
CA GLU A 14 -23.68 -25.79 -20.12
C GLU A 14 -22.31 -26.21 -19.59
N GLY A 15 -21.81 -25.37 -18.68
CA GLY A 15 -20.63 -25.67 -17.91
C GLY A 15 -20.43 -24.75 -16.71
N ARG A 16 -21.36 -24.81 -15.76
CA ARG A 16 -21.09 -24.59 -14.32
C ARG A 16 -21.02 -23.13 -13.86
N THR A 17 -22.19 -22.50 -13.72
CA THR A 17 -22.38 -21.50 -12.65
C THR A 17 -22.24 -22.23 -11.32
N THR A 18 -21.06 -22.17 -10.73
CA THR A 18 -20.89 -22.48 -9.31
C THR A 18 -21.77 -21.52 -8.54
N GLU A 19 -22.85 -22.09 -8.02
CA GLU A 19 -23.56 -21.72 -6.82
C GLU A 19 -22.85 -20.61 -6.04
N VAL A 20 -23.54 -19.47 -5.95
CA VAL A 20 -23.40 -18.51 -4.86
C VAL A 20 -23.68 -19.29 -3.57
N ARG A 21 -22.67 -20.03 -3.11
CA ARG A 21 -22.62 -20.49 -1.74
C ARG A 21 -22.30 -19.25 -0.94
N GLN A 22 -23.38 -18.60 -0.48
CA GLN A 22 -23.35 -17.79 0.71
C GLN A 22 -22.38 -18.45 1.69
N THR A 23 -21.19 -17.87 1.80
CA THR A 23 -20.30 -18.12 2.92
C THR A 23 -21.09 -17.68 4.13
N ARG A 24 -21.70 -18.67 4.80
CA ARG A 24 -22.14 -18.60 6.18
C ARG A 24 -21.16 -17.71 6.93
N LEU A 25 -21.69 -16.61 7.44
CA LEU A 25 -21.15 -15.88 8.56
C LEU A 25 -20.62 -16.91 9.57
N PRO A 26 -19.34 -16.90 9.94
CA PRO A 26 -18.96 -17.50 11.21
C PRO A 26 -19.53 -16.59 12.30
N ASP A 27 -20.68 -17.00 12.86
CA ASP A 27 -21.07 -16.60 14.22
C ASP A 27 -20.00 -17.16 15.16
N GLY A 28 -18.95 -16.38 15.37
CA GLY A 28 -17.85 -16.61 16.30
C GLY A 28 -17.50 -15.30 16.97
N PRO A 29 -17.17 -15.33 18.28
CA PRO A 29 -17.41 -14.22 19.19
C PRO A 29 -16.64 -12.97 18.77
N ALA A 30 -17.28 -11.82 19.00
CA ALA A 30 -16.68 -10.50 18.94
C ALA A 30 -15.29 -10.51 19.62
N GLY A 31 -14.26 -10.68 18.81
CA GLY A 31 -12.87 -10.45 19.18
C GLY A 31 -12.53 -9.04 18.75
N ASP A 32 -12.74 -8.10 19.66
CA ASP A 32 -12.58 -6.66 19.50
C ASP A 32 -11.09 -6.22 19.40
N GLU A 33 -10.20 -7.07 18.87
CA GLU A 33 -8.75 -6.86 18.87
C GLU A 33 -8.04 -7.36 17.60
N ALA A 34 -8.57 -7.07 16.40
CA ALA A 34 -7.71 -7.11 15.19
C ALA A 34 -7.80 -5.87 14.26
N PRO A 35 -7.80 -4.59 14.73
CA PRO A 35 -8.29 -3.52 13.87
C PRO A 35 -7.18 -2.67 13.22
N ALA A 36 -6.07 -2.40 13.91
CA ALA A 36 -5.10 -1.39 13.48
C ALA A 36 -3.89 -1.99 12.74
N GLU A 37 -3.26 -3.02 13.31
CA GLU A 37 -2.02 -3.61 12.78
C GLU A 37 -2.21 -4.23 11.40
N HIS A 38 -3.27 -5.04 11.21
CA HIS A 38 -3.58 -5.65 9.93
C HIS A 38 -3.92 -4.62 8.84
N ARG A 39 -4.55 -3.50 9.21
CA ARG A 39 -4.86 -2.40 8.28
C ARG A 39 -3.61 -1.63 7.87
N LEU A 40 -2.68 -1.42 8.80
CA LEU A 40 -1.37 -0.83 8.53
C LEU A 40 -0.54 -1.74 7.63
N GLU A 41 -0.47 -3.04 7.94
CA GLU A 41 0.27 -4.03 7.15
C GLU A 41 -0.28 -4.14 5.72
N THR A 42 -1.61 -4.19 5.57
CA THR A 42 -2.27 -4.17 4.25
C THR A 42 -1.95 -2.89 3.48
N GLY A 43 -1.92 -1.74 4.15
CA GLY A 43 -1.56 -0.45 3.54
C GLY A 43 -0.10 -0.40 3.08
N VAL A 44 0.82 -0.94 3.89
CA VAL A 44 2.25 -1.03 3.56
C VAL A 44 2.46 -1.95 2.35
N TYR A 45 1.82 -3.12 2.33
CA TYR A 45 1.88 -4.04 1.19
C TYR A 45 1.32 -3.40 -0.09
N ALA A 46 0.13 -2.81 -0.01
CA ALA A 46 -0.50 -2.14 -1.16
C ALA A 46 0.40 -1.03 -1.73
N ARG A 47 1.02 -0.22 -0.86
CA ARG A 47 2.00 0.79 -1.26
C ARG A 47 3.20 0.17 -1.97
N GLN A 48 3.77 -0.90 -1.41
CA GLN A 48 4.95 -1.55 -2.00
C GLN A 48 4.65 -2.20 -3.35
N ALA A 49 3.45 -2.76 -3.52
CA ALA A 49 2.96 -3.27 -4.79
C ALA A 49 2.87 -2.16 -5.84
N MET A 50 2.30 -1.00 -5.50
CA MET A 50 2.21 0.15 -6.41
C MET A 50 3.59 0.69 -6.80
N VAL A 51 4.52 0.81 -5.85
CA VAL A 51 5.90 1.23 -6.15
C VAL A 51 6.58 0.24 -7.10
N SER A 52 6.40 -1.06 -6.85
CA SER A 52 6.98 -2.11 -7.70
C SER A 52 6.36 -2.10 -9.11
N SER A 53 5.05 -1.90 -9.20
CA SER A 53 4.31 -1.76 -10.46
C SER A 53 4.79 -0.54 -11.26
N ALA A 54 4.96 0.62 -10.61
CA ALA A 54 5.49 1.82 -11.25
C ALA A 54 6.88 1.58 -11.89
N LEU A 55 7.77 0.90 -11.17
CA LEU A 55 9.11 0.55 -11.68
C LEU A 55 9.06 -0.45 -12.85
N ALA A 56 8.08 -1.35 -12.87
CA ALA A 56 7.87 -2.25 -14.00
C ALA A 56 7.40 -1.48 -15.24
N HIS A 57 6.46 -0.55 -15.08
CA HIS A 57 5.99 0.31 -16.15
C HIS A 57 7.07 1.25 -16.70
N ASP A 58 7.93 1.83 -15.85
CA ASP A 58 9.07 2.61 -16.33
C ASP A 58 10.02 1.79 -17.20
N ARG A 59 10.33 0.56 -16.77
CA ARG A 59 11.19 -0.35 -17.54
C ARG A 59 10.56 -0.73 -18.87
N ALA A 60 9.26 -1.01 -18.88
CA ALA A 60 8.51 -1.29 -20.11
C ALA A 60 8.51 -0.08 -21.06
N ALA A 61 8.26 1.13 -20.56
CA ALA A 61 8.30 2.35 -21.34
C ALA A 61 9.67 2.56 -21.98
N LYS A 62 10.75 2.41 -21.19
CA LYS A 62 12.12 2.54 -21.70
C LYS A 62 12.43 1.51 -22.78
N LEU A 63 12.04 0.24 -22.59
CA LEU A 63 12.25 -0.80 -23.59
C LEU A 63 11.56 -0.46 -24.92
N LEU A 64 10.33 0.05 -24.86
CA LEU A 64 9.56 0.44 -26.05
C LEU A 64 10.17 1.68 -26.74
N GLU A 65 10.67 2.66 -25.96
CA GLU A 65 11.41 3.82 -26.48
C GLU A 65 12.71 3.39 -27.18
N ASP A 66 13.44 2.45 -26.59
CA ASP A 66 14.68 1.89 -27.17
C ASP A 66 14.36 1.11 -28.46
N MET A 67 13.28 0.32 -28.48
CA MET A 67 12.81 -0.38 -29.69
C MET A 67 12.40 0.59 -30.80
N ALA A 68 11.66 1.65 -30.47
CA ALA A 68 11.29 2.70 -31.44
C ALA A 68 12.51 3.41 -32.03
N SER A 69 13.57 3.58 -31.23
CA SER A 69 14.83 4.19 -31.66
C SER A 69 15.63 3.26 -32.57
N ALA A 70 15.61 1.95 -32.30
CA ALA A 70 16.27 0.93 -33.10
C ALA A 70 15.54 0.63 -34.41
N HIS A 71 14.21 0.73 -34.41
CA HIS A 71 13.31 0.40 -35.53
C HIS A 71 12.35 1.57 -35.80
N PRO A 72 12.82 2.65 -36.48
CA PRO A 72 12.00 3.83 -36.74
C PRO A 72 10.71 3.54 -37.51
N GLU A 73 10.71 2.49 -38.34
CA GLU A 73 9.54 2.01 -39.08
C GLU A 73 8.42 1.45 -38.18
N GLU A 74 8.76 1.00 -36.98
CA GLU A 74 7.80 0.51 -35.96
C GLU A 74 7.52 1.55 -34.86
N ALA A 75 8.16 2.73 -34.92
CA ALA A 75 8.09 3.71 -33.86
C ALA A 75 6.66 4.18 -33.56
N GLU A 76 5.81 4.29 -34.59
CA GLU A 76 4.39 4.66 -34.42
C GLU A 76 3.59 3.64 -33.60
N LEU A 77 4.03 2.38 -33.53
CA LEU A 77 3.42 1.33 -32.71
C LEU A 77 3.93 1.38 -31.26
N HIS A 78 5.24 1.61 -31.09
CA HIS A 78 5.91 1.52 -29.80
C HIS A 78 5.76 2.79 -28.94
N LEU A 79 5.91 3.98 -29.54
CA LEU A 79 5.88 5.25 -28.80
C LEU A 79 4.56 5.52 -28.07
N PRO A 80 3.37 5.30 -28.67
CA PRO A 80 2.11 5.46 -27.94
C PRO A 80 1.98 4.48 -26.77
N SER A 81 2.52 3.27 -26.92
CA SER A 81 2.52 2.27 -25.85
C SER A 81 3.46 2.67 -24.71
N ALA A 82 4.65 3.18 -25.03
CA ALA A 82 5.58 3.73 -24.04
C ALA A 82 4.94 4.88 -23.25
N ALA A 83 4.28 5.81 -23.93
CA ALA A 83 3.57 6.92 -23.29
C ALA A 83 2.49 6.45 -22.32
N ARG A 84 1.72 5.40 -22.67
CA ARG A 84 0.75 4.80 -21.75
C ARG A 84 1.42 4.21 -20.51
N HIS A 85 2.54 3.52 -20.68
CA HIS A 85 3.31 2.99 -19.55
C HIS A 85 3.86 4.09 -18.65
N ARG A 86 4.34 5.21 -19.19
CA ARG A 86 4.74 6.38 -18.40
C ARG A 86 3.57 6.93 -17.57
N TRP A 87 2.40 7.03 -18.19
CA TRP A 87 1.19 7.48 -17.49
C TRP A 87 0.78 6.54 -16.36
N TRP A 88 0.80 5.22 -16.57
CA TRP A 88 0.54 4.24 -15.52
C TRP A 88 1.56 4.30 -14.39
N ALA A 89 2.86 4.38 -14.71
CA ALA A 89 3.91 4.51 -13.71
C ALA A 89 3.69 5.73 -12.79
N GLU A 90 3.33 6.87 -13.38
CA GLU A 90 3.05 8.07 -12.60
C GLU A 90 1.79 7.93 -11.75
N ASN A 91 0.73 7.31 -12.28
CA ASN A 91 -0.47 7.05 -11.51
C ASN A 91 -0.18 6.14 -10.30
N ASP A 92 0.59 5.07 -10.51
CA ASP A 92 0.98 4.15 -9.44
C ASP A 92 1.82 4.85 -8.36
N ARG A 93 2.77 5.72 -8.74
CA ARG A 93 3.51 6.55 -7.77
C ARG A 93 2.57 7.47 -6.99
N ARG A 94 1.62 8.10 -7.67
CA ARG A 94 0.64 8.99 -7.05
C ARG A 94 -0.26 8.22 -6.07
N LEU A 95 -0.70 7.02 -6.43
CA LEU A 95 -1.49 6.14 -5.55
C LEU A 95 -0.63 5.68 -4.36
N ALA A 96 0.61 5.25 -4.58
CA ALA A 96 1.52 4.84 -3.51
C ALA A 96 1.74 5.94 -2.45
N ARG A 97 1.72 7.22 -2.85
CA ARG A 97 1.80 8.36 -1.91
C ARG A 97 0.55 8.49 -1.04
N GLN A 98 -0.63 8.14 -1.55
CA GLN A 98 -1.89 8.18 -0.78
C GLN A 98 -1.96 7.07 0.27
N TYR A 99 -1.27 5.95 0.02
CA TYR A 99 -1.13 4.84 0.96
C TYR A 99 0.07 4.98 1.89
N ALA A 100 0.82 6.10 1.83
CA ALA A 100 1.84 6.37 2.82
C ALA A 100 1.18 6.39 4.21
N PRO A 101 1.76 5.71 5.22
CA PRO A 101 1.24 5.79 6.58
C PRO A 101 1.12 7.27 6.96
N ARG A 102 -0.10 7.72 7.28
CA ARG A 102 -0.28 8.95 8.04
C ARG A 102 0.36 8.65 9.38
N GLY A 103 1.60 9.12 9.57
CA GLY A 103 2.33 8.88 10.80
C GLY A 103 1.48 9.28 11.99
N ASP A 104 1.41 8.36 12.95
CA ASP A 104 1.02 8.63 14.33
C ASP A 104 1.65 9.93 14.78
N ASP A 105 0.83 10.89 15.20
CA ASP A 105 1.27 12.06 15.94
C ASP A 105 1.88 11.55 17.25
N PRO A 106 3.19 11.71 17.52
CA PRO A 106 3.75 11.36 18.82
C PRO A 106 3.48 12.45 19.87
N ASP A 107 2.36 13.19 19.76
CA ASP A 107 1.99 14.29 20.64
C ASP A 107 1.17 13.81 21.85
N GLY A 108 1.58 12.67 22.40
CA GLY A 108 1.01 12.07 23.62
C GLY A 108 2.05 11.78 24.70
N ARG A 109 3.31 12.20 24.53
CA ARG A 109 4.29 12.18 25.61
C ARG A 109 4.17 13.45 26.44
N ASP A 110 3.22 13.39 27.36
CA ASP A 110 3.06 14.29 28.49
C ASP A 110 4.26 14.12 29.45
N GLU A 111 5.45 14.58 29.04
CA GLU A 111 6.66 14.71 29.87
C GLU A 111 6.62 16.02 30.71
N SER A 112 5.46 16.39 31.24
CA SER A 112 5.30 17.67 31.95
C SER A 112 4.53 17.55 33.27
N ALA A 113 4.73 16.48 34.06
CA ALA A 113 4.05 16.43 35.35
C ALA A 113 4.73 15.67 36.50
N ARG A 114 6.07 15.50 36.53
CA ARG A 114 6.77 15.06 37.78
C ARG A 114 8.17 15.65 37.94
N GLN A 115 8.28 16.97 37.90
CA GLN A 115 9.44 17.65 38.49
C GLN A 115 9.00 18.87 39.29
N THR A 116 8.14 18.63 40.28
CA THR A 116 7.96 19.57 41.39
C THR A 116 9.16 19.44 42.32
N LYS A 117 10.16 20.26 42.00
CA LYS A 117 11.04 20.98 42.92
C LYS A 117 10.85 20.60 44.40
N HIS A 118 11.82 19.84 44.92
CA HIS A 118 12.19 19.94 46.33
C HIS A 118 12.89 21.28 46.50
N ASP A 119 12.11 22.33 46.80
CA ASP A 119 12.65 23.57 47.35
C ASP A 119 12.53 23.53 48.88
N GLU A 120 13.69 23.76 49.47
CA GLU A 120 14.04 23.66 50.87
C GLU A 120 13.21 24.62 51.72
N THR A 121 12.57 24.10 52.77
CA THR A 121 12.08 24.89 53.90
C THR A 121 12.81 24.45 55.15
N GLY A 122 13.49 25.41 55.76
CA GLY A 122 14.54 25.17 56.72
C GLY A 122 14.10 24.89 58.15
N ALA A 123 15.12 24.49 58.93
CA ALA A 123 15.28 24.64 60.36
C ALA A 123 16.77 24.33 60.58
N GLY A 124 17.64 25.28 60.92
CA GLY A 124 17.69 25.88 62.25
C GLY A 124 18.76 25.14 63.07
N THR A 125 19.49 25.88 63.90
CA THR A 125 20.58 25.45 64.83
C THR A 125 21.99 25.55 64.22
N SER A 126 23.03 26.10 64.86
CA SER A 126 23.22 27.04 65.96
C SER A 126 24.75 27.15 66.12
N ILE A 127 25.30 28.36 66.00
CA ILE A 127 26.36 28.99 66.82
C ILE A 127 27.51 28.12 67.41
N GLY A 128 28.76 28.57 67.18
CA GLY A 128 29.91 28.37 68.08
C GLY A 128 31.24 28.31 67.35
N ASN A 129 31.93 29.45 67.12
CA ASN A 129 32.95 30.10 67.97
C ASN A 129 34.36 29.50 67.95
N ALA A 130 35.32 30.42 67.74
CA ALA A 130 36.71 30.46 68.20
C ALA A 130 37.70 29.47 67.55
N GLU A 131 38.97 29.78 67.32
CA GLU A 131 39.81 30.99 67.34
C GLU A 131 41.16 30.51 66.74
N ALA A 132 41.92 31.47 66.19
CA ALA A 132 43.39 31.48 65.98
C ALA A 132 44.10 30.28 65.32
#